data_AF-A0A392MD74-F1
#
_entry.id   AF-A0A392MD74-F1
#
_cell.length_a   1.000
_cell.length_b   1.000
_cell.length_c   1.000
_cell.angle_alpha   90.00
_cell.angle_beta   90.00
_cell.angle_gamma   90.00
#
_symmetry.space_group_name_H-M   'P 1'
#
loop_
_entity.id
_entity.type
_entity.pdbx_description
1 polymer ?
#
loop_
_entity_poly.entity_id
_entity_poly.type
_entity_poly.pdbx_seq_one_letter_code
_entity_poly.pdbx_strand_id
1 'polypeptide(L)'
;VPASINCRLLEHQRVGVKFLYDLYKNNHGGILGDDMGLGKTIQTIAFLAAIFGKEGDSVLTEKRVEKRDPVLIICPSSIIQNWESEFSKWSNFSVSIYHGANRDLISTGIL
;
A
#
# COMPACT_ATOMS: atom_id res chain seq x y z
N VAL A 1 -10.02 -4.41 3.88
CA VAL A 1 -9.31 -3.21 4.38
C VAL A 1 -9.46 -3.18 5.90
N PRO A 2 -8.38 -3.04 6.68
CA PRO A 2 -8.45 -2.90 8.13
C PRO A 2 -9.40 -1.78 8.56
N ALA A 3 -10.11 -1.97 9.68
CA ALA A 3 -11.13 -1.01 10.14
C ALA A 3 -10.57 0.41 10.37
N SER A 4 -9.32 0.50 10.83
CA SER A 4 -8.59 1.76 11.09
C SER A 4 -8.40 2.63 9.84
N ILE A 5 -8.24 2.02 8.67
CA ILE A 5 -8.13 2.74 7.39
C ILE A 5 -9.51 2.96 6.81
N ASN A 6 -10.36 1.94 6.81
CA ASN A 6 -11.67 1.98 6.16
C ASN A 6 -12.62 3.05 6.73
N CYS A 7 -12.53 3.33 8.04
CA CYS A 7 -13.36 4.35 8.69
C CYS A 7 -13.06 5.78 8.22
N ARG A 8 -11.89 6.01 7.60
CA ARG A 8 -11.43 7.32 7.13
C ARG A 8 -11.49 7.47 5.60
N LEU A 9 -11.80 6.39 4.87
CA LEU A 9 -11.97 6.43 3.41
C LEU A 9 -13.31 7.05 3.02
N LEU A 10 -13.29 7.91 2.01
CA LEU A 10 -14.49 8.40 1.33
C LEU A 10 -15.14 7.28 0.51
N GLU A 11 -16.42 7.44 0.16
CA GLU A 11 -17.19 6.40 -0.53
C GLU A 11 -16.59 6.04 -1.89
N HIS A 12 -16.21 7.03 -2.71
CA HIS A 12 -15.56 6.77 -4.00
C HIS A 12 -14.23 6.05 -3.86
N GLN A 13 -13.47 6.35 -2.79
CA GLN A 13 -12.21 5.68 -2.50
C GLN A 13 -12.41 4.20 -2.16
N ARG A 14 -13.49 3.86 -1.46
CA ARG A 14 -13.84 2.45 -1.18
C ARG A 14 -14.15 1.69 -2.48
N VAL A 15 -14.81 2.34 -3.43
CA VAL A 15 -15.08 1.76 -4.76
C VAL A 15 -13.77 1.51 -5.50
N GLY A 16 -12.86 2.48 -5.54
CA GLY A 16 -11.55 2.32 -6.19
C GLY A 16 -10.68 1.24 -5.53
N VAL A 17 -10.68 1.14 -4.21
CA VAL A 17 -9.99 0.06 -3.48
C VAL A 17 -10.59 -1.31 -3.81
N LYS A 18 -11.92 -1.41 -3.87
CA LYS A 18 -12.61 -2.65 -4.26
C LYS A 18 -12.24 -3.05 -5.70
N PHE A 19 -12.23 -2.09 -6.62
CA PHE A 19 -11.80 -2.31 -7.99
C PHE A 19 -10.38 -2.88 -8.08
N LEU A 20 -9.40 -2.28 -7.39
CA LEU A 20 -8.03 -2.80 -7.33
C LEU A 20 -7.95 -4.20 -6.71
N TYR A 21 -8.72 -4.46 -5.66
CA TYR A 21 -8.77 -5.77 -5.01
C TYR A 21 -9.34 -6.87 -5.92
N ASP A 22 -10.40 -6.56 -6.67
CA ASP A 22 -11.01 -7.50 -7.61
C ASP A 22 -10.06 -7.81 -8.78
N LEU A 23 -9.29 -6.82 -9.27
CA LEU A 23 -8.23 -7.05 -10.26
C LEU A 23 -7.14 -7.97 -9.74
N TYR A 24 -6.64 -7.70 -8.53
CA TYR A 24 -5.62 -8.54 -7.87
C TYR A 24 -6.09 -9.98 -7.72
N LYS A 25 -7.33 -10.20 -7.23
CA LYS A 25 -7.91 -11.54 -7.05
C LYS A 25 -7.99 -12.33 -8.36
N ASN A 26 -8.17 -11.65 -9.48
CA ASN A 26 -8.25 -12.25 -10.80
C ASN A 26 -6.91 -12.28 -11.55
N ASN A 27 -5.78 -11.95 -10.89
CA ASN A 27 -4.45 -11.85 -11.50
C ASN A 27 -4.38 -10.89 -12.70
N HIS A 28 -5.12 -9.79 -12.64
CA HIS A 28 -5.12 -8.75 -13.66
C HIS A 28 -4.46 -7.46 -13.16
N GLY A 29 -3.78 -6.77 -14.06
CA GLY A 29 -3.39 -5.37 -13.84
C GLY A 29 -4.56 -4.42 -14.08
N GLY A 30 -4.41 -3.16 -13.68
CA GLY A 30 -5.39 -2.13 -14.00
C GLY A 30 -4.89 -0.72 -13.75
N ILE A 31 -5.72 0.24 -14.13
CA ILE A 31 -5.42 1.67 -14.09
C ILE A 31 -6.44 2.33 -13.16
N LEU A 32 -5.95 2.92 -12.06
CA LEU A 32 -6.78 3.78 -11.20
C LEU A 32 -6.75 5.21 -11.76
N GLY A 33 -7.73 5.51 -12.60
CA GLY A 33 -7.83 6.75 -13.39
C GLY A 33 -8.57 7.91 -12.74
N ASP A 34 -8.74 7.92 -11.41
CA ASP A 34 -9.44 8.99 -10.70
C ASP A 34 -8.79 10.37 -10.94
N ASP A 35 -9.58 11.44 -10.87
CA ASP A 35 -9.08 12.81 -10.97
C ASP A 35 -8.00 13.15 -9.94
N MET A 36 -7.17 14.15 -10.28
CA MET A 36 -6.15 14.66 -9.36
C MET A 36 -6.81 15.21 -8.09
N GLY A 37 -6.21 14.92 -6.93
CA GLY A 37 -6.75 15.34 -5.63
C GLY A 37 -7.76 14.38 -4.98
N LEU A 38 -8.27 13.36 -5.69
CA LEU A 38 -9.23 12.40 -5.13
C LEU A 38 -8.61 11.34 -4.17
N GLY A 39 -7.31 11.43 -3.91
CA GLY A 39 -6.63 10.56 -2.95
C GLY A 39 -6.28 9.18 -3.50
N LYS A 40 -5.73 9.10 -4.71
CA LYS A 40 -5.24 7.82 -5.28
C LYS A 40 -4.20 7.13 -4.39
N THR A 41 -3.33 7.90 -3.72
CA THR A 41 -2.31 7.36 -2.81
C THR A 41 -2.91 6.57 -1.65
N ILE A 42 -3.91 7.14 -0.95
CA ILE A 42 -4.57 6.44 0.16
C ILE A 42 -5.36 5.22 -0.33
N GLN A 43 -5.94 5.27 -1.54
CA GLN A 43 -6.56 4.08 -2.14
C GLN A 43 -5.53 2.95 -2.36
N THR A 44 -4.36 3.26 -2.88
CA THR A 44 -3.28 2.27 -3.04
C THR A 44 -2.84 1.70 -1.68
N ILE A 45 -2.61 2.54 -0.67
CA ILE A 45 -2.22 2.08 0.68
C ILE A 45 -3.31 1.19 1.31
N ALA A 46 -4.57 1.58 1.18
CA ALA A 46 -5.71 0.80 1.68
C ALA A 46 -5.85 -0.55 0.96
N PHE A 47 -5.59 -0.59 -0.35
CA PHE A 47 -5.51 -1.82 -1.13
C PHE A 47 -4.38 -2.73 -0.63
N LEU A 48 -3.16 -2.20 -0.45
CA LEU A 48 -2.03 -2.96 0.11
C LEU A 48 -2.34 -3.51 1.51
N ALA A 49 -2.95 -2.70 2.36
CA ALA A 49 -3.39 -3.15 3.68
C ALA A 49 -4.46 -4.26 3.62
N ALA A 50 -5.29 -4.29 2.57
CA ALA A 50 -6.29 -5.33 2.38
C ALA A 50 -5.70 -6.66 1.92
N ILE A 51 -4.66 -6.65 1.08
CA ILE A 51 -3.99 -7.89 0.63
C ILE A 51 -3.15 -8.49 1.77
N PHE A 52 -2.30 -7.69 2.42
CA PHE A 52 -1.40 -8.17 3.48
C PHE A 52 -2.12 -8.48 4.80
N GLY A 53 -3.26 -7.82 5.05
CA GLY A 53 -4.09 -8.08 6.23
C GLY A 53 -4.94 -9.33 6.10
N LYS A 54 -5.29 -9.78 4.87
CA LYS A 54 -6.08 -11.00 4.64
C LYS A 54 -5.23 -12.27 4.57
N GLU A 55 -3.96 -12.16 4.21
CA GLU A 55 -3.04 -13.31 4.25
C GLU A 55 -2.86 -13.88 5.66
N GLY A 56 -3.17 -13.12 6.73
CA GLY A 56 -3.13 -13.60 8.11
C GLY A 56 -4.25 -14.58 8.50
N ASP A 57 -5.29 -14.78 7.68
CA ASP A 57 -6.40 -15.72 7.96
C ASP A 57 -6.31 -17.03 7.15
N SER A 58 -5.32 -17.15 6.27
CA SER A 58 -5.08 -18.38 5.51
C SER A 58 -3.99 -19.19 6.18
N VAL A 59 -4.43 -20.19 6.94
CA VAL A 59 -3.63 -21.31 7.49
C VAL A 59 -3.05 -21.07 8.88
N LEU A 60 -3.75 -21.69 9.83
CA LEU A 60 -3.22 -22.29 11.06
C LEU A 60 -1.92 -23.07 10.79
N THR A 61 -0.78 -22.40 10.78
CA THR A 61 0.51 -23.04 11.05
C THR A 61 1.48 -21.99 11.58
N GLU A 62 1.56 -21.94 12.90
CA GLU A 62 2.76 -21.54 13.64
C GLU A 62 4.00 -22.10 12.93
N LYS A 63 4.78 -21.28 12.20
CA LYS A 63 6.22 -21.46 11.84
C LYS A 63 6.70 -20.78 10.56
N ARG A 64 5.94 -19.95 9.88
CA ARG A 64 6.50 -19.16 8.77
C ARG A 64 6.33 -17.68 9.06
N VAL A 65 7.45 -17.02 9.35
CA VAL A 65 7.66 -15.63 8.95
C VAL A 65 7.51 -15.66 7.43
N GLU A 66 6.28 -15.67 6.93
CA GLU A 66 6.01 -15.68 5.51
C GLU A 66 6.63 -14.39 4.97
N LYS A 67 7.68 -14.56 4.15
CA LYS A 67 8.27 -13.50 3.36
C LYS A 67 7.12 -12.90 2.55
N ARG A 68 6.53 -11.81 3.07
CA ARG A 68 5.65 -10.98 2.28
C ARG A 68 6.46 -10.50 1.08
N ASP A 69 5.92 -10.72 -0.11
CA ASP A 69 6.60 -10.25 -1.32
C ASP A 69 6.74 -8.72 -1.26
N PRO A 70 7.92 -8.18 -1.58
CA PRO A 70 8.14 -6.75 -1.53
C PRO A 70 7.28 -6.05 -2.58
N VAL A 71 6.68 -4.92 -2.20
CA VAL A 71 5.94 -4.05 -3.12
C VAL A 71 6.85 -2.92 -3.58
N LEU A 72 6.99 -2.77 -4.89
CA LEU A 72 7.72 -1.65 -5.50
C LEU A 72 6.74 -0.56 -5.93
N ILE A 73 6.92 0.65 -5.40
CA ILE A 73 6.20 1.84 -5.82
C ILE A 73 7.19 2.77 -6.52
N ILE A 74 6.86 3.15 -7.76
CA ILE A 74 7.65 4.08 -8.55
C ILE A 74 6.91 5.41 -8.62
N CYS A 75 7.60 6.49 -8.28
CA CYS A 75 7.04 7.84 -8.33
C CYS A 75 8.13 8.87 -8.67
N PRO A 76 7.75 10.08 -9.15
CA PRO A 76 8.70 11.19 -9.28
C PRO A 76 9.40 11.51 -7.95
N SER A 77 10.68 11.89 -8.03
CA SER A 77 11.50 12.18 -6.85
C SER A 77 10.90 13.24 -5.92
N SER A 78 10.18 14.21 -6.48
CA SER A 78 9.53 15.29 -5.74
C SER A 78 8.39 14.84 -4.82
N ILE A 79 7.84 13.63 -4.99
CA ILE A 79 6.71 13.13 -4.19
C ILE A 79 7.05 11.93 -3.30
N ILE A 80 8.32 11.52 -3.24
CA ILE A 80 8.78 10.41 -2.39
C ILE A 80 8.43 10.66 -0.91
N GLN A 81 8.76 11.85 -0.41
CA GLN A 81 8.49 12.25 0.98
C GLN A 81 6.98 12.27 1.30
N ASN A 82 6.14 12.60 0.30
CA ASN A 82 4.69 12.53 0.46
C ASN A 82 4.21 11.08 0.61
N TRP A 83 4.76 10.15 -0.17
CA TRP A 83 4.45 8.72 -0.01
C TRP A 83 4.89 8.18 1.34
N GLU A 84 6.10 8.50 1.79
CA GLU A 84 6.61 8.11 3.12
C GLU A 84 5.72 8.60 4.26
N SER A 85 5.32 9.88 4.21
CA SER A 85 4.40 10.48 5.19
C SER A 85 3.03 9.80 5.21
N GLU A 86 2.46 9.53 4.03
CA GLU A 86 1.17 8.84 3.92
C GLU A 86 1.27 7.39 4.44
N PHE A 87 2.34 6.65 4.11
CA PHE A 87 2.54 5.31 4.67
C PHE A 87 2.61 5.33 6.20
N SER A 88 3.38 6.27 6.76
CA SER A 88 3.53 6.45 8.22
C SER A 88 2.22 6.83 8.91
N LYS A 89 1.35 7.58 8.22
CA LYS A 89 0.05 8.03 8.73
C LYS A 89 -1.02 6.96 8.71
N TRP A 90 -1.01 6.10 7.69
CA TRP A 90 -2.14 5.23 7.38
C TRP A 90 -1.88 3.74 7.67
N SER A 91 -0.64 3.34 7.90
CA SER A 91 -0.27 1.93 8.02
C SER A 91 1.02 1.73 8.81
N ASN A 92 1.24 0.50 9.29
CA ASN A 92 2.49 0.10 9.94
C ASN A 92 3.39 -0.69 8.98
N PHE A 93 3.43 -0.31 7.70
CA PHE A 93 4.32 -0.95 6.73
C PHE A 93 5.77 -0.53 6.99
N SER A 94 6.70 -1.47 6.84
CA SER A 94 8.12 -1.13 6.72
C SER A 94 8.34 -0.56 5.32
N VAL A 95 8.83 0.69 5.25
CA VAL A 95 9.07 1.39 3.99
C VAL A 95 10.57 1.66 3.86
N SER A 96 11.12 1.33 2.68
CA SER A 96 12.49 1.67 2.31
C SER A 96 12.48 2.57 1.09
N ILE A 97 13.29 3.62 1.12
CA ILE A 97 13.37 4.60 0.05
C ILE A 97 14.63 4.34 -0.77
N TYR A 98 14.47 4.34 -2.09
CA TYR A 98 15.56 4.17 -3.04
C TYR A 98 15.59 5.36 -4.01
N HIS A 99 16.47 6.34 -3.76
CA HIS A 99 16.62 7.52 -4.62
C HIS A 99 18.01 8.18 -4.51
N GLY A 100 18.33 9.10 -5.42
CA GLY A 100 19.60 9.86 -5.42
C GLY A 100 20.66 9.31 -6.37
N ALA A 101 21.81 9.99 -6.46
CA ALA A 101 22.88 9.67 -7.41
C ALA A 101 23.55 8.31 -7.14
N ASN A 102 23.74 7.97 -5.86
CA ASN A 102 24.31 6.68 -5.43
C ASN A 102 23.25 5.60 -5.23
N ARG A 103 21.96 5.98 -5.22
CA ARG A 103 20.80 5.10 -5.02
C ARG A 103 20.99 4.13 -3.85
N ASP A 104 21.28 4.67 -2.67
CA ASP A 104 21.38 3.88 -1.45
C ASP A 104 19.97 3.55 -0.93
N LEU A 105 19.80 2.34 -0.38
CA LEU A 105 18.56 1.94 0.29
C LEU A 105 18.52 2.57 1.68
N ILE A 106 17.68 3.58 1.86
CA ILE A 106 17.43 4.20 3.15
C ILE A 106 16.19 3.52 3.75
N SER A 107 16.40 2.67 4.77
CA SER A 107 15.30 2.03 5.50
C SER A 107 14.78 3.01 6.56
N THR A 108 13.62 3.62 6.33
CA THR A 108 12.94 4.41 7.36
C THR A 108 12.15 3.44 8.24
N GLY A 109 12.82 2.88 9.26
CA GLY A 109 12.18 2.04 10.26
C GLY A 109 11.33 2.88 11.21
N ILE A 110 10.04 2.55 11.33
CA ILE A 110 9.25 2.92 12.51
C ILE A 110 9.77 2.05 13.66
N LEU A 111 10.42 2.68 14.64
CA LEU A 111 10.72 2.09 15.95
C LEU A 111 9.46 2.03 16.81
#